data_AF-A0A261Q4L4-F1
#
_entry.id   AF-A0A261Q4L4-F1
#
_cell.length_a   1.000
_cell.length_b   1.000
_cell.length_c   1.000
_cell.angle_alpha   90.00
_cell.angle_beta   90.00
_cell.angle_gamma   90.00
#
_symmetry.space_group_name_H-M   'P 1'
#
loop_
_entity.id
_entity.type
_entity.pdbx_description
1 polymer ?
#
loop_
_entity_poly.entity_id
_entity_poly.type
_entity_poly.pdbx_seq_one_letter_code
_entity_poly.pdbx_strand_id
1 'polypeptide(L)'
;MSILKPSLTNIYSEDFQNSYYSFPVEATLETLEHPGVLTLRAPEGYVLKTEASDTYQGELELNYELQNDGRWLVQQQVILQALVREGGRLTLQNKCQELKHIFIEPRHGLEIGTTTMDFYPVKVLKPQFGLLTIRTLITDLSIHIQTDRPDLFQVASDERPEYLPALRMIPQSKIRIFIYVTYQVACFPSRRSLLSSFKHNQKHMR
;
A
#
# COMPACT_ATOMS: atom_id res chain seq x y z
N MET A 1 -33.97 9.53 -22.19
CA MET A 1 -32.91 8.63 -21.69
C MET A 1 -32.06 9.39 -20.69
N SER A 2 -31.47 8.72 -19.69
CA SER A 2 -30.53 9.32 -18.74
C SER A 2 -29.13 8.77 -18.94
N ILE A 3 -28.12 9.63 -18.86
CA ILE A 3 -26.71 9.26 -19.01
C ILE A 3 -25.96 9.77 -17.79
N LEU A 4 -25.34 8.86 -17.01
CA LEU A 4 -24.51 9.19 -15.84
C LEU A 4 -23.02 8.89 -16.07
N LYS A 5 -22.19 9.92 -15.92
CA LYS A 5 -20.72 9.89 -15.90
C LYS A 5 -20.19 10.35 -14.53
N PRO A 6 -18.94 10.04 -14.15
CA PRO A 6 -17.82 9.56 -14.98
C PRO A 6 -18.01 8.14 -15.51
N SER A 7 -17.40 7.81 -16.65
CA SER A 7 -17.32 6.41 -17.14
C SER A 7 -16.45 5.52 -16.24
N LEU A 8 -15.59 6.13 -15.43
CA LEU A 8 -14.76 5.46 -14.45
C LEU A 8 -15.60 4.68 -13.44
N THR A 9 -15.18 3.44 -13.17
CA THR A 9 -15.79 2.57 -12.16
C THR A 9 -14.93 2.42 -10.90
N ASN A 10 -13.61 2.62 -11.02
CA ASN A 10 -12.65 2.42 -9.94
C ASN A 10 -11.67 3.60 -9.84
N ILE A 11 -11.36 4.03 -8.62
CA ILE A 11 -10.29 4.95 -8.26
C ILE A 11 -9.32 4.16 -7.38
N TYR A 12 -8.01 4.23 -7.64
CA TYR A 12 -7.03 3.54 -6.83
C TYR A 12 -6.39 4.48 -5.80
N SER A 13 -5.97 3.93 -4.66
CA SER A 13 -5.29 4.71 -3.60
C SER A 13 -4.01 5.43 -4.08
N GLU A 14 -3.39 4.96 -5.15
CA GLU A 14 -2.20 5.56 -5.79
C GLU A 14 -2.52 6.78 -6.66
N ASP A 15 -3.77 6.93 -7.11
CA ASP A 15 -4.20 8.06 -7.93
C ASP A 15 -4.27 9.36 -7.12
N PHE A 16 -4.26 9.27 -5.78
CA PHE A 16 -4.33 10.41 -4.87
C PHE A 16 -2.97 11.12 -4.74
N GLN A 17 -2.84 12.29 -5.38
CA GLN A 17 -1.70 13.18 -5.24
C GLN A 17 -1.91 14.12 -4.05
N ASN A 18 -1.00 14.10 -3.07
CA ASN A 18 -1.14 14.86 -1.83
C ASN A 18 -2.49 14.62 -1.12
N SER A 19 -3.04 13.40 -1.24
CA SER A 19 -4.36 13.00 -0.71
C SER A 19 -5.56 13.58 -1.45
N TYR A 20 -5.38 14.10 -2.67
CA TYR A 20 -6.45 14.59 -3.53
C TYR A 20 -6.53 13.82 -4.84
N TYR A 21 -7.75 13.58 -5.31
CA TYR A 21 -8.06 13.02 -6.61
C TYR A 21 -9.17 13.84 -7.26
N SER A 22 -9.03 14.18 -8.54
CA SER A 22 -10.00 15.01 -9.25
C SER A 22 -10.56 14.28 -10.45
N PHE A 23 -11.88 14.32 -10.63
CA PHE A 23 -12.55 13.67 -11.75
C PHE A 23 -13.78 14.47 -12.21
N PRO A 24 -14.12 14.40 -13.51
CA PRO A 24 -15.29 15.06 -14.04
C PRO A 24 -16.56 14.26 -13.69
N VAL A 25 -17.61 14.97 -13.29
CA VAL A 25 -18.97 14.44 -13.16
C VAL A 25 -19.84 15.08 -14.23
N GLU A 26 -20.57 14.25 -14.96
CA GLU A 26 -21.50 14.70 -15.99
C GLU A 26 -22.78 13.87 -15.94
N ALA A 27 -23.93 14.51 -16.00
CA ALA A 27 -25.21 13.83 -16.08
C ALA A 27 -26.13 14.57 -17.05
N THR A 28 -26.73 13.85 -18.00
CA THR A 28 -27.71 14.41 -18.93
C THR A 28 -29.05 13.70 -18.79
N LEU A 29 -30.14 14.47 -18.68
CA LEU A 29 -31.50 13.97 -18.57
C LEU A 29 -32.41 14.59 -19.64
N GLU A 30 -33.11 13.73 -20.37
CA GLU A 30 -34.14 14.11 -21.33
C GLU A 30 -35.52 14.06 -20.65
N THR A 31 -35.88 15.13 -19.94
CA THR A 31 -37.16 15.27 -19.22
C THR A 31 -37.71 16.69 -19.38
N LEU A 32 -39.04 16.81 -19.48
CA LEU A 32 -39.74 18.09 -19.56
C LEU A 32 -39.79 18.80 -18.20
N GLU A 33 -39.82 18.04 -17.11
CA GLU A 33 -39.86 18.59 -15.75
C GLU A 33 -38.45 18.79 -15.17
N HIS A 34 -38.31 19.76 -14.26
CA HIS A 34 -37.06 20.01 -13.55
C HIS A 34 -36.62 18.74 -12.77
N PRO A 35 -35.40 18.24 -13.00
CA PRO A 35 -34.94 16.96 -12.44
C PRO A 35 -34.45 17.07 -11.00
N GLY A 36 -34.38 18.26 -10.41
CA GLY A 36 -33.86 18.46 -9.06
C GLY A 36 -32.34 18.57 -9.09
N VAL A 37 -31.65 17.82 -8.23
CA VAL A 37 -30.19 17.81 -8.12
C VAL A 37 -29.62 16.42 -8.40
N LEU A 38 -28.36 16.37 -8.84
CA LEU A 38 -27.55 15.17 -8.86
C LEU A 38 -26.79 15.08 -7.54
N THR A 39 -26.98 13.99 -6.79
CA THR A 39 -26.35 13.81 -5.48
C THR A 39 -25.11 12.92 -5.62
N LEU A 40 -23.98 13.39 -5.11
CA LEU A 40 -22.74 12.64 -4.93
C LEU A 40 -22.51 12.37 -3.45
N ARG A 41 -22.30 11.11 -3.06
CA ARG A 41 -22.00 10.71 -1.68
C ARG A 41 -20.64 10.05 -1.58
N ALA A 42 -19.76 10.63 -0.77
CA ALA A 42 -18.49 10.01 -0.41
C ALA A 42 -18.69 8.92 0.65
N PRO A 43 -17.85 7.88 0.63
CA PRO A 43 -17.75 6.94 1.74
C PRO A 43 -17.09 7.58 2.97
N GLU A 44 -17.20 6.92 4.11
CA GLU A 44 -16.48 7.32 5.34
C GLU A 44 -14.97 7.42 5.09
N GLY A 45 -14.33 8.40 5.71
CA GLY A 45 -12.91 8.70 5.51
C GLY A 45 -12.59 9.53 4.27
N TYR A 46 -13.62 9.97 3.54
CA TYR A 46 -13.48 10.81 2.35
C TYR A 46 -14.43 12.01 2.38
N VAL A 47 -13.99 13.11 1.78
CA VAL A 47 -14.81 14.31 1.61
C VAL A 47 -14.66 14.88 0.21
N LEU A 48 -15.70 15.57 -0.25
CA LEU A 48 -15.85 16.05 -1.61
C LEU A 48 -15.99 17.57 -1.64
N LYS A 49 -15.52 18.18 -2.72
CA LYS A 49 -15.91 19.55 -3.10
C LYS A 49 -15.92 19.70 -4.62
N THR A 50 -16.54 20.76 -5.09
CA THR A 50 -16.35 21.24 -6.47
C THR A 50 -15.22 22.27 -6.51
N GLU A 51 -14.73 22.61 -7.70
CA GLU A 51 -13.78 23.72 -7.85
C GLU A 51 -14.36 25.08 -7.41
N ALA A 52 -15.68 25.25 -7.54
CA ALA A 52 -16.38 26.47 -7.13
C ALA A 52 -16.69 26.53 -5.62
N SER A 53 -16.53 25.43 -4.89
CA SER A 53 -16.77 25.37 -3.44
C SER A 53 -15.45 25.39 -2.66
N ASP A 54 -15.39 26.22 -1.63
CA ASP A 54 -14.29 26.20 -0.66
C ASP A 54 -14.52 25.21 0.50
N THR A 55 -15.71 24.61 0.57
CA THR A 55 -16.09 23.71 1.66
C THR A 55 -16.08 22.25 1.22
N TYR A 56 -15.49 21.40 2.06
CA TYR A 56 -15.50 19.94 1.90
C TYR A 56 -16.69 19.34 2.64
N GLN A 57 -17.37 18.38 2.00
CA GLN A 57 -18.60 17.78 2.49
C GLN A 57 -18.64 16.28 2.17
N GLY A 58 -19.34 15.48 2.98
CA GLY A 58 -19.56 14.05 2.68
C GLY A 58 -20.57 13.82 1.55
N GLU A 59 -21.43 14.80 1.30
CA GLU A 59 -22.46 14.78 0.25
C GLU A 59 -22.37 16.10 -0.54
N LEU A 60 -22.45 16.01 -1.87
CA LEU A 60 -22.53 17.16 -2.76
C LEU A 60 -23.81 17.08 -3.59
N GLU A 61 -24.50 18.21 -3.69
CA GLU A 61 -25.63 18.39 -4.58
C GLU A 61 -25.21 19.26 -5.78
N LEU A 62 -25.40 18.73 -6.98
CA LEU A 62 -25.07 19.42 -8.24
C LEU A 62 -26.37 19.78 -8.96
N ASN A 63 -26.57 21.07 -9.21
CA ASN A 63 -27.77 21.58 -9.88
C ASN A 63 -27.73 21.31 -11.37
N TYR A 64 -28.85 20.81 -11.92
CA TYR A 64 -29.01 20.68 -13.36
C TYR A 64 -29.30 22.04 -14.00
N GLU A 65 -28.73 22.26 -15.17
CA GLU A 65 -28.98 23.45 -16.00
C GLU A 65 -29.70 23.05 -17.29
N LEU A 66 -30.78 23.77 -17.61
CA LEU A 66 -31.54 23.55 -18.84
C LEU A 66 -30.73 24.04 -20.05
N GLN A 67 -30.52 23.16 -21.00
CA GLN A 67 -29.81 23.42 -22.24
C GLN A 67 -30.78 23.90 -23.34
N ASN A 68 -30.22 24.53 -24.37
CA ASN A 68 -30.99 25.07 -25.51
C ASN A 68 -31.77 24.00 -26.30
N ASP A 69 -31.37 22.74 -26.20
CA ASP A 69 -32.02 21.59 -26.84
C ASP A 69 -33.12 20.93 -25.97
N GLY A 70 -33.42 21.53 -24.82
CA GLY A 70 -34.45 21.04 -23.88
C GLY A 70 -33.97 19.95 -22.93
N ARG A 71 -32.68 19.57 -22.96
CA ARG A 71 -32.11 18.60 -22.01
C ARG A 71 -31.59 19.28 -20.76
N TRP A 72 -31.56 18.55 -19.65
CA TRP A 72 -30.95 19.00 -18.40
C TRP A 72 -29.54 18.43 -18.27
N LEU A 73 -28.56 19.28 -17.97
CA LEU A 73 -27.15 18.91 -17.87
C LEU A 73 -26.57 19.30 -16.51
N VAL A 74 -25.82 18.40 -15.89
CA VAL A 74 -24.81 18.71 -14.88
C VAL A 74 -23.45 18.44 -15.50
N GLN A 75 -22.52 19.37 -15.37
CA GLN A 75 -21.12 19.16 -15.72
C GLN A 75 -20.22 19.91 -14.73
N GLN A 76 -19.52 19.19 -13.87
CA GLN A 76 -18.70 19.77 -12.79
C GLN A 76 -17.42 18.96 -12.58
N GLN A 77 -16.34 19.65 -12.23
CA GLN A 77 -15.12 19.01 -11.77
C GLN A 77 -15.22 18.79 -10.25
N VAL A 78 -15.09 17.53 -9.83
CA VAL A 78 -15.20 17.14 -8.42
C VAL A 78 -13.82 16.75 -7.89
N ILE A 79 -13.49 17.28 -6.72
CA ILE A 79 -12.26 17.00 -5.98
C ILE A 79 -12.63 16.15 -4.77
N LEU A 80 -12.06 14.95 -4.72
CA LEU A 80 -12.15 14.01 -3.63
C LEU A 80 -10.87 14.09 -2.77
N GLN A 81 -11.03 14.33 -1.48
CA GLN A 81 -9.95 14.31 -0.51
C GLN A 81 -10.05 13.06 0.35
N ALA A 82 -8.95 12.32 0.46
CA ALA A 82 -8.80 11.21 1.38
C ALA A 82 -8.35 11.71 2.76
N LEU A 83 -9.18 11.52 3.78
CA LEU A 83 -8.81 11.69 5.19
C LEU A 83 -8.18 10.40 5.73
N VAL A 84 -8.65 9.26 5.22
CA VAL A 84 -8.12 7.91 5.47
C VAL A 84 -8.01 7.22 4.10
N ARG A 85 -6.91 6.50 3.84
CA ARG A 85 -6.70 5.80 2.55
C ARG A 85 -7.26 4.38 2.58
N GLU A 86 -8.51 4.25 2.98
CA GLU A 86 -9.21 2.96 3.05
C GLU A 86 -10.07 2.74 1.81
N GLY A 87 -10.48 1.49 1.57
CA GLY A 87 -11.42 1.21 0.50
C GLY A 87 -12.78 1.86 0.74
N GLY A 88 -13.52 2.16 -0.33
CA GLY A 88 -14.80 2.83 -0.20
C GLY A 88 -15.67 2.76 -1.45
N ARG A 89 -16.90 3.23 -1.33
CA ARG A 89 -17.86 3.29 -2.44
C ARG A 89 -18.47 4.69 -2.53
N LEU A 90 -18.07 5.43 -3.55
CA LEU A 90 -18.68 6.70 -3.91
C LEU A 90 -19.96 6.43 -4.72
N THR A 91 -21.02 7.15 -4.41
CA THR A 91 -22.34 6.92 -5.04
C THR A 91 -22.81 8.19 -5.73
N LEU A 92 -23.23 8.05 -6.99
CA LEU A 92 -23.89 9.10 -7.77
C LEU A 92 -25.34 8.69 -7.97
N GLN A 93 -26.27 9.59 -7.67
CA GLN A 93 -27.71 9.31 -7.78
C GLN A 93 -28.45 10.50 -8.40
N ASN A 94 -29.29 10.22 -9.40
CA ASN A 94 -30.21 11.20 -9.96
C ASN A 94 -31.67 10.96 -9.49
N LYS A 95 -32.57 11.90 -9.80
CA LYS A 95 -34.01 11.80 -9.47
C LYS A 95 -34.71 10.62 -10.14
N CYS A 96 -34.20 10.12 -11.27
CA CYS A 96 -34.70 8.91 -11.92
C CYS A 96 -34.29 7.62 -11.19
N GLN A 97 -33.66 7.73 -10.01
CA GLN A 97 -33.10 6.63 -9.22
C GLN A 97 -32.02 5.83 -9.96
N GLU A 98 -31.50 6.35 -11.07
CA GLU A 98 -30.32 5.78 -11.69
C GLU A 98 -29.14 6.05 -10.77
N LEU A 99 -28.42 4.98 -10.47
CA LEU A 99 -27.44 4.96 -9.41
C LEU A 99 -26.15 4.36 -9.95
N LYS A 100 -25.06 5.11 -9.81
CA LYS A 100 -23.74 4.72 -10.26
C LYS A 100 -22.79 4.66 -9.08
N HIS A 101 -21.95 3.63 -9.10
CA HIS A 101 -20.93 3.43 -8.09
C HIS A 101 -19.53 3.60 -8.68
N ILE A 102 -18.69 4.30 -7.93
CA ILE A 102 -17.25 4.36 -8.16
C ILE A 102 -16.59 3.76 -6.92
N PHE A 103 -15.86 2.67 -7.10
CA PHE A 103 -15.15 2.00 -6.02
C PHE A 103 -13.80 2.66 -5.81
N ILE A 104 -13.46 2.94 -4.56
CA ILE A 104 -12.11 3.34 -4.16
C ILE A 104 -11.42 2.06 -3.71
N GLU A 105 -10.48 1.57 -4.52
CA GLU A 105 -9.77 0.33 -4.27
C GLU A 105 -8.42 0.63 -3.61
N PRO A 106 -8.17 0.11 -2.39
CA PRO A 106 -6.87 0.21 -1.77
C PRO A 106 -5.92 -0.74 -2.52
N ARG A 107 -4.94 -0.18 -3.23
CA ARG A 107 -3.87 -1.00 -3.80
C ARG A 107 -2.79 -1.19 -2.76
N HIS A 108 -2.64 -2.44 -2.34
CA HIS A 108 -1.55 -2.88 -1.49
C HIS A 108 -0.26 -2.94 -2.33
N GLY A 109 0.61 -1.95 -2.17
CA GLY A 109 1.93 -1.93 -2.79
C GLY A 109 3.04 -2.26 -1.79
N LEU A 110 3.95 -3.15 -2.19
CA LEU A 110 5.21 -3.42 -1.50
C LEU A 110 6.36 -3.00 -2.41
N GLU A 111 7.09 -1.96 -2.05
CA GLU A 111 8.34 -1.61 -2.73
C GLU A 111 9.53 -2.10 -1.91
N ILE A 112 10.40 -2.88 -2.55
CA ILE A 112 11.60 -3.43 -1.95
C ILE A 112 12.81 -2.69 -2.52
N GLY A 113 13.48 -1.90 -1.69
CA GLY A 113 14.76 -1.29 -2.02
C GLY A 113 15.91 -2.12 -1.44
N THR A 114 16.84 -2.57 -2.29
CA THR A 114 18.04 -3.29 -1.88
C THR A 114 19.27 -2.40 -1.98
N THR A 115 20.16 -2.47 -1.00
CA THR A 115 21.54 -1.97 -1.13
C THR A 115 22.43 -3.18 -1.39
N THR A 116 23.19 -3.20 -2.49
CA THR A 116 24.10 -4.31 -2.82
C THR A 116 25.24 -4.36 -1.79
N MET A 117 25.47 -5.53 -1.20
CA MET A 117 26.61 -5.77 -0.31
C MET A 117 27.51 -6.84 -0.93
N ASP A 118 28.76 -6.47 -1.18
CA ASP A 118 29.77 -7.42 -1.62
C ASP A 118 30.34 -8.15 -0.39
N PHE A 119 30.00 -9.43 -0.24
CA PHE A 119 30.60 -10.28 0.77
C PHE A 119 32.01 -10.68 0.35
N TYR A 120 33.02 -10.10 0.99
CA TYR A 120 34.39 -10.59 0.86
C TYR A 120 34.63 -11.72 1.87
N PRO A 121 34.90 -12.97 1.44
CA PRO A 121 35.14 -14.10 2.31
C PRO A 121 36.55 -13.99 2.92
N VAL A 122 36.77 -13.00 3.78
CA VAL A 122 37.98 -12.87 4.58
C VAL A 122 37.53 -12.83 6.02
N LYS A 123 37.98 -13.81 6.81
CA LYS A 123 37.75 -13.99 8.27
C LYS A 123 36.89 -12.86 8.87
N VAL A 124 35.59 -13.12 8.98
CA VAL A 124 34.61 -12.18 9.51
C VAL A 124 34.98 -11.86 10.97
N LEU A 125 35.70 -10.75 11.16
CA LEU A 125 36.13 -10.27 12.49
C LEU A 125 35.01 -9.49 13.21
N LYS A 126 33.95 -9.11 12.49
CA LYS A 126 32.77 -8.39 13.01
C LYS A 126 31.50 -8.85 12.28
N PRO A 127 30.33 -8.91 12.92
CA PRO A 127 29.06 -9.18 12.24
C PRO A 127 28.86 -8.16 11.11
N GLN A 128 28.66 -8.62 9.88
CA GLN A 128 28.27 -7.78 8.75
C GLN A 128 26.75 -7.80 8.65
N PHE A 129 26.13 -6.62 8.52
CA PHE A 129 24.68 -6.49 8.38
C PHE A 129 24.33 -5.83 7.03
N GLY A 130 23.50 -6.50 6.23
CA GLY A 130 22.81 -5.92 5.08
C GLY A 130 21.59 -5.13 5.55
N LEU A 131 21.26 -4.05 4.84
CA LEU A 131 20.06 -3.26 5.08
C LEU A 131 19.10 -3.39 3.90
N LEU A 132 17.92 -3.93 4.19
CA LEU A 132 16.79 -3.98 3.27
C LEU A 132 15.78 -2.93 3.72
N THR A 133 15.36 -2.07 2.79
CA THR A 133 14.31 -1.09 3.07
C THR A 133 13.02 -1.53 2.41
N ILE A 134 11.99 -1.71 3.21
CA ILE A 134 10.63 -2.00 2.73
C ILE A 134 9.81 -0.72 2.85
N ARG A 135 9.14 -0.33 1.77
CA ARG A 135 8.10 0.71 1.84
C ARG A 135 6.74 0.06 1.68
N THR A 136 5.82 0.42 2.57
CA THR A 136 4.43 -0.04 2.52
C THR A 136 3.53 1.16 2.30
N LEU A 137 2.51 1.00 1.47
CA LEU A 137 1.49 2.02 1.28
C LEU A 137 0.38 1.97 2.35
N ILE A 138 0.35 0.88 3.14
CA ILE A 138 -0.61 0.61 4.22
C ILE A 138 0.15 0.04 5.43
N THR A 139 -0.18 0.49 6.62
CA THR A 139 0.54 0.16 7.86
C THR A 139 0.06 -1.16 8.48
N ASP A 140 -1.16 -1.60 8.18
CA ASP A 140 -1.78 -2.74 8.87
C ASP A 140 -1.57 -4.08 8.16
N LEU A 141 -0.72 -4.11 7.13
CA LEU A 141 -0.42 -5.32 6.38
C LEU A 141 0.63 -6.17 7.10
N SER A 142 0.30 -7.43 7.37
CA SER A 142 1.27 -8.39 7.92
C SER A 142 2.35 -8.70 6.89
N ILE A 143 3.61 -8.44 7.25
CA ILE A 143 4.79 -8.73 6.44
C ILE A 143 5.48 -9.97 6.99
N HIS A 144 5.86 -10.88 6.09
CA HIS A 144 6.67 -12.05 6.39
C HIS A 144 7.95 -12.05 5.57
N ILE A 145 9.09 -12.05 6.25
CA ILE A 145 10.42 -12.02 5.67
C ILE A 145 11.12 -13.32 6.06
N GLN A 146 11.68 -14.01 5.07
CA GLN A 146 12.44 -15.23 5.26
C GLN A 146 13.66 -15.21 4.33
N THR A 147 14.73 -15.86 4.75
CA THR A 147 15.90 -16.11 3.90
C THR A 147 15.80 -17.51 3.30
N ASP A 148 16.41 -17.73 2.14
CA ASP A 148 16.56 -19.04 1.52
C ASP A 148 17.58 -19.93 2.26
N ARG A 149 18.44 -19.29 3.06
CA ARG A 149 19.46 -19.92 3.92
C ARG A 149 19.32 -19.48 5.38
N PRO A 150 18.26 -19.94 6.08
CA PRO A 150 18.00 -19.60 7.48
C PRO A 150 19.07 -20.12 8.46
N ASP A 151 19.90 -21.06 8.01
CA ASP A 151 21.07 -21.59 8.70
C ASP A 151 22.29 -20.66 8.68
N LEU A 152 22.32 -19.72 7.72
CA LEU A 152 23.43 -18.79 7.51
C LEU A 152 23.05 -17.33 7.76
N PHE A 153 21.78 -16.98 7.58
CA PHE A 153 21.31 -15.61 7.67
C PHE A 153 20.15 -15.46 8.63
N GLN A 154 20.19 -14.39 9.41
CA GLN A 154 19.09 -13.98 10.28
C GLN A 154 18.65 -12.57 9.94
N VAL A 155 17.38 -12.29 10.22
CA VAL A 155 16.74 -11.01 9.94
C VAL A 155 16.18 -10.40 11.23
N ALA A 156 16.24 -9.07 11.32
CA ALA A 156 15.67 -8.28 12.41
C ALA A 156 15.09 -6.96 11.85
N SER A 157 14.32 -6.23 12.66
CA SER A 157 13.88 -4.86 12.38
C SER A 157 13.93 -3.98 13.62
N ASP A 158 13.71 -2.67 13.47
CA ASP A 158 13.66 -1.76 14.62
C ASP A 158 12.54 -2.13 15.62
N GLU A 159 11.44 -2.70 15.12
CA GLU A 159 10.28 -3.11 15.94
C GLU A 159 10.44 -4.52 16.54
N ARG A 160 11.27 -5.34 15.91
CA ARG A 160 11.60 -6.70 16.35
C ARG A 160 13.12 -6.88 16.22
N PRO A 161 13.89 -6.39 17.21
CA PRO A 161 15.35 -6.34 17.13
C PRO A 161 16.03 -7.70 17.31
N GLU A 162 15.26 -8.75 17.61
CA GLU A 162 15.78 -10.11 17.72
C GLU A 162 16.07 -10.69 16.34
N TYR A 163 17.33 -11.12 16.13
CA TYR A 163 17.76 -11.77 14.89
C TYR A 163 17.23 -13.20 14.83
N LEU A 164 16.28 -13.43 13.93
CA LEU A 164 15.61 -14.72 13.75
C LEU A 164 15.75 -15.20 12.30
N PRO A 165 15.63 -16.51 12.03
CA PRO A 165 15.66 -17.04 10.65
C PRO A 165 14.53 -16.53 9.76
N ALA A 166 13.42 -16.11 10.37
CA ALA A 166 12.29 -15.48 9.72
C ALA A 166 11.68 -14.41 10.64
N LEU A 167 11.08 -13.40 10.04
CA LEU A 167 10.52 -12.25 10.72
C LEU A 167 9.09 -12.03 10.23
N ARG A 168 8.14 -12.04 11.17
CA ARG A 168 6.75 -11.64 10.94
C ARG A 168 6.48 -10.35 11.68
N MET A 169 5.86 -9.36 11.05
CA MET A 169 5.48 -8.13 11.75
C MET A 169 4.26 -7.49 11.09
N ILE A 170 3.51 -6.71 11.87
CA ILE A 170 2.52 -5.76 11.37
C ILE A 170 3.12 -4.37 11.67
N PRO A 171 3.53 -3.60 10.64
CA PRO A 171 4.22 -2.33 10.84
C PRO A 171 3.39 -1.34 11.65
N GLN A 172 3.87 -0.90 12.80
CA GLN A 172 3.12 0.07 13.60
C GLN A 172 3.29 1.49 13.03
N SER A 173 2.43 1.86 12.08
CA SER A 173 2.29 3.21 11.48
C SER A 173 3.45 3.70 10.59
N LYS A 174 4.49 2.89 10.35
CA LYS A 174 5.64 3.30 9.53
C LYS A 174 5.46 2.99 8.05
N ILE A 175 5.55 4.02 7.21
CA ILE A 175 5.60 3.92 5.73
C ILE A 175 6.91 3.25 5.26
N ARG A 176 7.97 3.32 6.08
CA ARG A 176 9.28 2.76 5.78
C ARG A 176 9.78 1.89 6.92
N ILE A 177 10.18 0.67 6.59
CA ILE A 177 10.65 -0.35 7.53
C ILE A 177 12.09 -0.71 7.14
N PHE A 178 12.96 -0.75 8.14
CA PHE A 178 14.34 -1.17 7.99
C PHE A 178 14.49 -2.61 8.47
N ILE A 179 15.04 -3.43 7.61
CA ILE A 179 15.27 -4.86 7.86
C ILE A 179 16.78 -5.08 7.82
N TYR A 180 17.30 -5.57 8.94
CA TYR A 180 18.71 -5.89 9.10
C TYR A 180 18.92 -7.37 8.83
N VAL A 181 19.84 -7.70 7.93
CA VAL A 181 20.19 -9.08 7.57
C VAL A 181 21.61 -9.35 8.02
N THR A 182 21.83 -10.29 8.94
CA THR A 182 23.18 -10.63 9.43
C THR A 182 23.59 -12.02 8.98
N TYR A 183 24.90 -12.21 8.77
CA TYR A 183 25.49 -13.53 8.52
C TYR A 183 25.93 -14.18 9.83
N GLN A 184 25.42 -15.37 10.13
CA GLN A 184 25.93 -16.22 11.19
C GLN A 184 27.23 -16.88 10.73
N VAL A 185 28.34 -16.53 11.37
CA VAL A 185 29.55 -17.34 11.26
C VAL A 185 29.26 -18.65 11.99
N ALA A 186 28.83 -19.66 11.25
CA ALA A 186 28.84 -21.03 11.75
C ALA A 186 30.24 -21.26 12.33
N CYS A 187 30.29 -21.58 13.62
CA CYS A 187 31.54 -21.85 14.33
C CYS A 187 32.18 -23.05 13.62
N PHE A 188 33.09 -22.78 12.67
CA PHE A 188 33.82 -23.83 11.99
C PHE A 188 34.51 -24.64 13.10
N PRO A 189 34.29 -25.96 13.20
CA PRO A 189 35.01 -26.75 14.17
C PRO A 189 36.49 -26.53 13.91
N SER A 190 37.16 -25.90 14.88
CA SER A 190 38.56 -25.59 14.74
C SER A 190 39.31 -26.89 14.42
N ARG A 191 40.15 -26.88 13.37
CA ARG A 191 40.97 -28.03 12.94
C ARG A 191 41.85 -28.65 14.04
N ARG A 192 41.82 -28.12 15.27
CA ARG A 192 42.57 -28.63 16.42
C ARG A 192 41.92 -29.84 17.11
N SER A 193 40.63 -30.17 16.88
CA SER A 193 40.02 -31.35 17.51
C SER A 193 40.17 -32.66 16.73
N LEU A 194 40.58 -32.62 15.46
CA LEU A 194 40.79 -33.84 14.65
C LEU A 194 42.22 -34.42 14.74
N LEU A 195 43.15 -33.73 15.42
CA LEU A 195 44.54 -34.18 15.59
C LEU A 195 44.83 -34.78 16.98
N SER A 196 43.91 -34.71 17.95
CA SER A 196 44.08 -35.37 19.25
C SER A 196 43.64 -36.84 19.25
N SER A 197 42.76 -37.25 18.32
CA SER A 197 42.27 -38.63 18.21
C SER A 197 43.19 -39.57 17.41
N PHE A 198 44.20 -39.06 16.70
CA PHE A 198 45.17 -39.90 15.97
C PHE A 198 46.41 -40.31 16.78
N LYS A 199 46.63 -39.77 17.98
CA LYS A 199 47.79 -40.12 18.82
C LYS A 199 47.55 -41.25 19.84
N HIS A 200 46.36 -41.86 19.87
CA HIS A 200 46.03 -42.87 20.88
C HIS A 200 45.99 -44.33 20.39
N ASN A 201 46.37 -44.62 19.14
CA ASN A 201 46.30 -45.98 18.56
C ASN A 201 47.62 -46.53 17.99
N GLN A 202 48.78 -46.21 18.59
CA GLN A 202 50.06 -46.86 18.23
C GLN A 202 50.93 -47.27 19.42
N LYS A 203 50.33 -47.82 20.48
CA LYS A 203 51.08 -48.59 21.49
C LYS A 203 50.26 -49.80 21.93
N HIS A 204 50.23 -50.84 21.10
CA HIS A 204 50.12 -52.26 21.49
C HIS A 204 50.14 -53.14 20.24
N MET A 205 51.33 -53.29 19.64
CA MET A 205 51.69 -54.49 18.87
C MET A 205 53.21 -54.60 18.88
N ARG A 206 53.72 -55.27 19.90
CA ARG A 206 54.86 -56.21 19.89
C ARG A 206 55.08 -56.72 21.30
#